data_AF-A0A229R6M1-F1
#
_entry.id   AF-A0A229R6M1-F1
#
_cell.length_a   1.000
_cell.length_b   1.000
_cell.length_c   1.000
_cell.angle_alpha   90.00
_cell.angle_beta   90.00
_cell.angle_gamma   90.00
#
_symmetry.space_group_name_H-M   'P 1'
#
loop_
_entity.id
_entity.type
_entity.pdbx_description
1 polymer ?
#
loop_
_entity_poly.entity_id
_entity_poly.type
_entity_poly.pdbx_seq_one_letter_code
_entity_poly.pdbx_strand_id
1 'polypeptide(L)'
;NRSFDHYYGNLRGVRGFADTHPLELPSGKSVFEQPNPAGGTVLPFSVRKAAELAGRNADDIQYLGDLDHSWNGSGKAWARGWNNGWISAKTPATMTYYERRDIALQYELADTFTICDAYHCSIFGSTNPNRNFLWTGTTGFEPGSTTNRAVSNAAYSYDHAGYDWTTYPERLEAAGVPWQIYQEWDNFTDNAVEYFKPFKKVGTKILASVEQKFRTTEEFYDELLKKTPEERAKLQAQFDAGVAKLTPAERHLFKKAMYRSEPETLVTRLKADIQARRLPAVSWLVPSAKDSE
;
A
#
# COMPACT_ATOMS: atom_id res chain seq x y z
N ASN A 1 3.97 2.90 4.11
CA ASN A 1 4.57 3.98 3.31
C ASN A 1 5.93 4.42 3.86
N ARG A 2 7.05 3.88 3.37
CA ARG A 2 8.41 4.22 3.86
C ARG A 2 9.36 4.43 2.67
N SER A 3 10.27 5.40 2.75
CA SER A 3 11.25 5.68 1.68
C SER A 3 12.44 4.72 1.77
N PHE A 4 13.23 4.64 0.70
CA PHE A 4 14.46 3.85 0.68
C PHE A 4 15.42 4.31 1.78
N ASP A 5 15.73 5.61 1.85
CA ASP A 5 16.66 6.16 2.84
C ASP A 5 16.19 5.95 4.29
N HIS A 6 14.89 5.90 4.51
CA HIS A 6 14.34 5.61 5.84
C HIS A 6 14.67 4.19 6.30
N TYR A 7 14.66 3.19 5.41
CA TYR A 7 15.01 1.80 5.77
C TYR A 7 16.51 1.55 5.61
N TYR A 8 17.07 1.91 4.46
CA TYR A 8 18.37 1.46 4.00
C TYR A 8 19.37 2.59 3.76
N GLY A 9 19.04 3.85 4.06
CA GLY A 9 19.98 4.96 3.87
C GLY A 9 21.28 4.79 4.65
N ASN A 10 21.25 4.04 5.76
CA ASN A 10 22.41 3.70 6.57
C ASN A 10 23.01 2.31 6.26
N LEU A 11 22.53 1.62 5.22
CA LEU A 11 23.09 0.34 4.78
C LEU A 11 24.43 0.57 4.06
N ARG A 12 25.44 -0.23 4.38
CA ARG A 12 26.73 -0.16 3.68
C ARG A 12 26.58 -0.65 2.24
N GLY A 13 27.03 0.16 1.28
CA GLY A 13 27.13 -0.23 -0.14
C GLY A 13 26.01 0.30 -1.03
N VAL A 14 24.98 0.93 -0.46
CA VAL A 14 23.97 1.66 -1.23
C VAL A 14 24.36 3.13 -1.37
N ARG A 15 23.77 3.83 -2.35
CA ARG A 15 23.78 5.30 -2.43
C ARG A 15 22.90 5.90 -1.33
N GLY A 16 23.42 5.96 -0.12
CA GLY A 16 22.73 6.44 1.08
C GLY A 16 23.47 7.58 1.79
N PHE A 17 23.36 7.65 3.11
CA PHE A 17 23.92 8.75 3.92
C PHE A 17 25.45 8.82 3.92
N ALA A 18 26.13 7.75 3.52
CA ALA A 18 27.57 7.70 3.33
C ALA A 18 28.01 7.93 1.87
N ASP A 19 27.09 8.34 0.98
CA ASP A 19 27.45 8.73 -0.39
C ASP A 19 28.48 9.85 -0.35
N THR A 20 29.56 9.68 -1.12
CA THR A 20 30.68 10.62 -1.21
C THR A 20 30.39 11.76 -2.20
N HIS A 21 29.34 11.62 -3.01
CA HIS A 21 28.92 12.59 -4.01
C HIS A 21 27.42 12.90 -3.90
N PRO A 22 26.92 13.30 -2.70
CA PRO A 22 25.53 13.67 -2.56
C PRO A 22 25.23 14.91 -3.40
N LEU A 23 23.96 15.07 -3.82
CA LEU A 23 23.52 16.27 -4.52
C LEU A 23 23.87 17.52 -3.69
N GLU A 24 24.64 18.43 -4.27
CA GLU A 24 24.90 19.76 -3.70
C GLU A 24 23.70 20.67 -3.96
N LEU A 25 23.14 21.22 -2.88
CA LEU A 25 22.05 22.19 -2.94
C LEU A 25 22.57 23.57 -3.33
N PRO A 26 21.70 24.49 -3.81
CA PRO A 26 22.10 25.87 -4.13
C PRO A 26 22.75 26.65 -2.96
N SER A 27 22.57 26.17 -1.73
CA SER A 27 23.22 26.70 -0.53
C SER A 27 24.69 26.26 -0.36
N GLY A 28 25.21 25.41 -1.25
CA GLY A 28 26.53 24.76 -1.12
C GLY A 28 26.57 23.63 -0.08
N LYS A 29 25.39 23.20 0.40
CA LYS A 29 25.25 22.13 1.39
C LYS A 29 24.84 20.82 0.72
N SER A 30 25.06 19.70 1.40
CA SER A 30 24.55 18.40 0.93
C SER A 30 23.02 18.38 0.97
N VAL A 31 22.39 17.61 0.07
CA VAL A 31 20.94 17.30 0.11
C VAL A 31 20.51 16.69 1.44
N PHE A 32 21.43 16.11 2.22
CA PHE A 32 21.12 15.63 3.57
C PHE A 32 20.91 16.77 4.58
N GLU A 33 21.48 17.96 4.36
CA GLU A 33 21.25 19.15 5.19
C GLU A 33 19.98 19.89 4.76
N GLN A 34 18.81 19.34 5.08
CA GLN A 34 17.53 19.89 4.62
C GLN A 34 17.19 21.24 5.29
N PRO A 35 16.84 22.30 4.54
CA PRO A 35 16.46 23.59 5.11
C PRO A 35 15.24 23.48 6.04
N ASN A 36 15.32 24.14 7.20
CA ASN A 36 14.21 24.22 8.14
C ASN A 36 13.58 25.63 8.10
N PRO A 37 12.26 25.76 7.87
CA PRO A 37 11.55 27.04 7.95
C PRO A 37 11.69 27.75 9.32
N ALA A 38 11.94 27.00 10.39
CA ALA A 38 12.20 27.55 11.72
C ALA A 38 13.64 28.08 11.91
N GLY A 39 14.50 27.94 10.90
CA GLY A 39 15.92 28.31 10.92
C GLY A 39 16.84 27.10 10.99
N GLY A 40 18.02 27.22 10.36
CA GLY A 40 19.03 26.16 10.28
C GLY A 40 18.65 25.03 9.32
N THR A 41 19.21 23.85 9.57
CA THR A 41 18.99 22.63 8.76
C THR A 41 18.63 21.44 9.66
N VAL A 42 18.03 20.42 9.05
CA VAL A 42 17.78 19.12 9.66
C VAL A 42 18.59 18.08 8.90
N LEU A 43 19.49 17.39 9.60
CA LEU A 43 20.24 16.24 9.09
C LEU A 43 19.41 14.96 9.23
N PRO A 44 19.70 13.87 8.49
CA PRO A 44 19.15 12.56 8.78
C PRO A 44 19.48 12.13 10.20
N PHE A 45 18.53 11.56 10.92
CA PHE A 45 18.73 11.14 12.31
C PHE A 45 18.07 9.80 12.63
N SER A 46 18.70 9.03 13.52
CA SER A 46 18.21 7.73 13.99
C SER A 46 16.89 7.92 14.74
N VAL A 47 15.86 7.19 14.33
CA VAL A 47 14.55 7.18 15.01
C VAL A 47 14.66 6.75 16.46
N ARG A 48 15.51 5.75 16.71
CA ARG A 48 15.79 5.24 18.03
C ARG A 48 16.45 6.30 18.91
N LYS A 49 17.45 7.00 18.37
CA LYS A 49 18.10 8.07 19.13
C LYS A 49 17.13 9.21 19.43
N ALA A 50 16.23 9.53 18.51
CA ALA A 50 15.17 10.51 18.74
C ALA A 50 14.18 10.06 19.83
N ALA A 51 13.81 8.78 19.87
CA ALA A 51 12.95 8.22 20.92
C ALA A 51 13.59 8.36 22.32
N GLU A 52 14.87 8.01 22.46
CA GLU A 52 15.64 8.20 23.70
C GLU A 52 15.65 9.66 24.16
N LEU A 53 15.95 10.59 23.23
CA LEU A 53 15.99 12.03 23.53
C LEU A 53 14.63 12.60 23.90
N ALA A 54 13.54 11.97 23.43
CA ALA A 54 12.17 12.30 23.81
C ALA A 54 11.71 11.62 25.12
N GLY A 55 12.61 10.91 25.82
CA GLY A 55 12.28 10.20 27.06
C GLY A 55 11.40 8.96 26.85
N ARG A 56 11.31 8.45 25.62
CA ARG A 56 10.60 7.20 25.31
C ARG A 56 11.55 6.01 25.37
N ASN A 57 10.98 4.82 25.39
CA ASN A 57 11.76 3.60 25.16
C ASN A 57 12.41 3.67 23.76
N ALA A 58 13.70 3.37 23.68
CA ALA A 58 14.47 3.32 22.43
C ALA A 58 13.90 2.28 21.44
N ASP A 59 13.18 1.27 21.92
CA ASP A 59 12.52 0.26 21.07
C ASP A 59 11.10 0.67 20.62
N ASP A 60 10.55 1.77 21.16
CA ASP A 60 9.31 2.35 20.68
C ASP A 60 9.58 3.19 19.42
N ILE A 61 9.74 2.50 18.29
CA ILE A 61 10.14 3.09 17.00
C ILE A 61 9.27 2.61 15.82
N GLN A 62 8.27 1.78 16.10
CA GLN A 62 7.40 1.18 15.07
C GLN A 62 6.28 2.14 14.66
N TYR A 63 5.73 2.90 15.61
CA TYR A 63 4.65 3.86 15.36
C TYR A 63 5.19 5.25 15.01
N LEU A 64 5.69 5.38 13.78
CA LEU A 64 5.94 6.68 13.17
C LEU A 64 4.70 7.13 12.41
N GLY A 65 4.12 8.24 12.86
CA GLY A 65 2.94 8.85 12.24
C GLY A 65 3.11 9.08 10.75
N ASP A 66 1.98 9.03 10.03
CA ASP A 66 1.95 9.29 8.60
C ASP A 66 2.41 10.71 8.27
N LEU A 67 3.21 10.83 7.21
CA LEU A 67 3.70 12.11 6.70
C LEU A 67 3.00 12.40 5.37
N ASP A 68 2.80 13.68 5.06
CA ASP A 68 2.16 14.10 3.82
C ASP A 68 2.83 13.42 2.61
N HIS A 69 2.10 12.54 1.95
CA HIS A 69 2.49 11.87 0.71
C HIS A 69 1.45 12.13 -0.39
N SER A 70 0.75 13.26 -0.32
CA SER A 70 -0.12 13.75 -1.39
C SER A 70 0.69 14.15 -2.62
N TRP A 71 0.02 14.23 -3.77
CA TRP A 71 0.61 14.79 -4.99
C TRP A 71 1.20 16.19 -4.78
N ASN A 72 0.45 17.08 -4.14
CA ASN A 72 0.87 18.46 -3.89
C ASN A 72 2.02 18.53 -2.87
N GLY A 73 1.93 17.80 -1.76
CA GLY A 73 2.98 17.76 -0.74
C GLY A 73 4.28 17.16 -1.29
N SER A 74 4.18 16.10 -2.09
CA SER A 74 5.34 15.47 -2.73
C SER A 74 5.97 16.38 -3.79
N GLY A 75 5.17 17.12 -4.56
CA GLY A 75 5.66 18.14 -5.49
C GLY A 75 6.41 19.29 -4.79
N LYS A 76 5.92 19.73 -3.61
CA LYS A 76 6.62 20.71 -2.77
C LYS A 76 7.94 20.17 -2.24
N ALA A 77 7.96 18.93 -1.75
CA ALA A 77 9.18 18.29 -1.24
C ALA A 77 10.25 18.13 -2.32
N TRP A 78 9.84 17.71 -3.53
CA TRP A 78 10.72 17.56 -4.69
C TRP A 78 11.35 18.89 -5.14
N ALA A 79 10.68 20.02 -4.88
CA ALA A 79 11.23 21.37 -5.06
C ALA A 79 11.87 21.62 -6.43
N ARG A 80 11.16 21.25 -7.51
CA ARG A 80 11.62 21.38 -8.92
C ARG A 80 12.93 20.63 -9.21
N GLY A 81 13.17 19.51 -8.52
CA GLY A 81 14.37 18.69 -8.70
C GLY A 81 15.47 18.95 -7.68
N TRP A 82 15.39 20.04 -6.91
CA TRP A 82 16.39 20.34 -5.88
C TRP A 82 16.29 19.45 -4.65
N ASN A 83 15.15 18.76 -4.45
CA ASN A 83 14.93 17.87 -3.30
C ASN A 83 15.25 18.54 -1.95
N ASN A 84 14.98 19.84 -1.80
CA ASN A 84 15.26 20.63 -0.60
C ASN A 84 14.00 21.19 0.09
N GLY A 85 12.82 20.68 -0.28
CA GLY A 85 11.53 21.12 0.26
C GLY A 85 10.97 20.23 1.37
N TRP A 86 11.69 19.18 1.78
CA TRP A 86 11.14 18.08 2.57
C TRP A 86 10.59 18.51 3.93
N ILE A 87 11.32 19.35 4.68
CA ILE A 87 10.86 19.78 6.02
C ILE A 87 9.62 20.67 5.91
N SER A 88 9.60 21.61 4.96
CA SER A 88 8.46 22.50 4.75
C SER A 88 7.20 21.77 4.30
N ALA A 89 7.36 20.66 3.57
CA ALA A 89 6.26 19.88 3.04
C ALA A 89 5.76 18.78 4.01
N LYS A 90 6.68 18.15 4.77
CA LYS A 90 6.40 16.90 5.50
C LYS A 90 6.83 16.89 6.96
N THR A 91 7.45 17.96 7.48
CA THR A 91 8.05 18.10 8.83
C THR A 91 9.44 17.45 9.00
N PRO A 92 10.19 17.76 10.08
CA PRO A 92 11.48 17.12 10.38
C PRO A 92 11.44 15.60 10.47
N ALA A 93 10.29 14.99 10.77
CA ALA A 93 10.14 13.54 10.86
C ALA A 93 10.48 12.80 9.55
N THR A 94 10.43 13.48 8.40
CA THR A 94 10.85 12.92 7.10
C THR A 94 12.34 12.58 7.03
N MET A 95 13.15 13.09 7.97
CA MET A 95 14.60 12.86 8.06
C MET A 95 14.96 11.71 9.00
N THR A 96 13.97 11.01 9.55
CA THR A 96 14.22 9.83 10.38
C THR A 96 14.72 8.67 9.52
N TYR A 97 15.57 7.81 10.08
CA TYR A 97 15.92 6.52 9.50
C TYR A 97 15.97 5.42 10.58
N TYR A 98 15.81 4.18 10.12
CA TYR A 98 16.04 2.97 10.90
C TYR A 98 17.50 2.53 10.84
N GLU A 99 17.99 2.03 11.97
CA GLU A 99 19.24 1.29 12.06
C GLU A 99 19.01 -0.19 11.72
N ARG A 100 20.08 -0.91 11.37
CA ARG A 100 20.04 -2.36 11.09
C ARG A 100 19.27 -3.16 12.14
N ARG A 101 19.45 -2.84 13.43
CA ARG A 101 18.79 -3.56 14.53
C ARG A 101 17.29 -3.30 14.62
N ASP A 102 16.80 -2.21 14.05
CA ASP A 102 15.39 -1.81 14.13
C ASP A 102 14.53 -2.62 13.16
N ILE A 103 15.12 -3.03 12.04
CA ILE A 103 14.50 -3.81 10.96
C ILE A 103 15.46 -4.91 10.50
N ALA A 104 15.89 -5.76 11.44
CA ALA A 104 16.96 -6.74 11.24
C ALA A 104 16.66 -7.72 10.09
N LEU A 105 15.41 -8.15 9.93
CA LEU A 105 15.01 -9.04 8.83
C LEU A 105 15.20 -8.35 7.47
N GLN A 106 14.80 -7.09 7.33
CA GLN A 106 14.91 -6.31 6.11
C GLN A 106 16.38 -6.13 5.70
N TYR A 107 17.26 -5.85 6.67
CA TYR A 107 18.70 -5.76 6.43
C TYR A 107 19.32 -7.12 6.07
N GLU A 108 18.88 -8.21 6.70
CA GLU A 108 19.35 -9.56 6.35
C GLU A 108 18.96 -9.94 4.92
N LEU A 109 17.74 -9.60 4.49
CA LEU A 109 17.30 -9.79 3.11
C LEU A 109 18.15 -8.97 2.13
N ALA A 110 18.47 -7.73 2.48
CA ALA A 110 19.31 -6.85 1.65
C ALA A 110 20.77 -7.32 1.57
N ASP A 111 21.30 -7.94 2.63
CA ASP A 111 22.67 -8.51 2.62
C ASP A 111 22.74 -9.85 1.86
N THR A 112 21.66 -10.63 1.91
CA THR A 112 21.61 -11.97 1.29
C THR A 112 21.28 -11.91 -0.20
N PHE A 113 20.42 -10.97 -0.60
CA PHE A 113 19.90 -10.85 -1.96
C PHE A 113 20.24 -9.49 -2.58
N THR A 114 19.82 -9.29 -3.82
CA THR A 114 20.00 -8.02 -4.53
C THR A 114 19.07 -6.94 -3.97
N ILE A 115 19.65 -5.78 -3.67
CA ILE A 115 18.90 -4.55 -3.40
C ILE A 115 19.09 -3.55 -4.55
N CYS A 116 18.00 -2.88 -4.95
CA CYS A 116 18.00 -1.87 -6.01
C CYS A 116 17.89 -0.47 -5.38
N ASP A 117 19.02 0.21 -5.18
CA ASP A 117 19.10 1.56 -4.57
C ASP A 117 18.73 2.71 -5.51
N ALA A 118 18.37 2.41 -6.75
CA ALA A 118 17.79 3.33 -7.74
C ALA A 118 16.37 2.89 -8.17
N TYR A 119 15.61 2.26 -7.26
CA TYR A 119 14.21 1.89 -7.49
C TYR A 119 13.27 3.00 -6.99
N HIS A 120 12.35 3.45 -7.84
CA HIS A 120 11.48 4.59 -7.56
C HIS A 120 10.00 4.21 -7.66
N CYS A 121 9.16 4.91 -6.88
CA CYS A 121 7.73 4.95 -7.11
C CYS A 121 7.42 5.47 -8.51
N SER A 122 6.33 5.00 -9.11
CA SER A 122 5.94 5.42 -10.47
C SER A 122 5.53 6.88 -10.53
N ILE A 123 4.97 7.44 -9.44
CA ILE A 123 4.73 8.88 -9.29
C ILE A 123 5.08 9.39 -7.88
N PHE A 124 5.43 10.67 -7.80
CA PHE A 124 5.49 11.43 -6.56
C PHE A 124 4.07 11.76 -6.07
N GLY A 125 3.48 10.91 -5.24
CA GLY A 125 2.13 11.14 -4.75
C GLY A 125 1.58 10.00 -3.90
N SER A 126 0.25 9.96 -3.82
CA SER A 126 -0.48 9.12 -2.87
C SER A 126 -0.33 7.62 -3.12
N THR A 127 -0.87 6.81 -2.20
CA THR A 127 -0.83 5.35 -2.23
C THR A 127 -1.53 4.76 -3.47
N ASN A 128 -2.81 5.10 -3.67
CA ASN A 128 -3.62 4.51 -4.73
C ASN A 128 -3.06 4.70 -6.15
N PRO A 129 -2.57 5.88 -6.57
CA PRO A 129 -2.03 6.02 -7.93
C PRO A 129 -0.77 5.17 -8.15
N ASN A 130 0.08 4.97 -7.14
CA ASN A 130 1.20 4.03 -7.26
C ASN A 130 0.72 2.56 -7.31
N ARG A 131 -0.38 2.23 -6.62
CA ARG A 131 -1.06 0.93 -6.80
C ARG A 131 -1.68 0.77 -8.19
N ASN A 132 -2.20 1.84 -8.80
CA ASN A 132 -2.65 1.78 -10.19
C ASN A 132 -1.50 1.35 -11.12
N PHE A 133 -0.28 1.88 -10.91
CA PHE A 133 0.87 1.41 -11.68
C PHE A 133 1.23 -0.06 -11.40
N LEU A 134 1.22 -0.50 -10.14
CA LEU A 134 1.43 -1.91 -9.78
C LEU A 134 0.43 -2.83 -10.52
N TRP A 135 -0.85 -2.46 -10.52
CA TRP A 135 -1.91 -3.30 -11.03
C TRP A 135 -2.20 -3.10 -12.50
N THR A 136 -1.77 -2.02 -13.14
CA THR A 136 -2.19 -1.68 -14.51
C THR A 136 -1.10 -1.11 -15.40
N GLY A 137 0.07 -0.78 -14.83
CA GLY A 137 1.18 -0.12 -15.53
C GLY A 137 0.95 1.37 -15.82
N THR A 138 -0.14 1.96 -15.33
CA THR A 138 -0.48 3.37 -15.57
C THR A 138 -1.32 3.96 -14.44
N THR A 139 -1.47 5.29 -14.44
CA THR A 139 -2.59 5.97 -13.75
C THR A 139 -3.29 6.89 -14.75
N GLY A 140 -4.62 6.82 -14.78
CA GLY A 140 -5.46 7.54 -15.73
C GLY A 140 -6.15 8.76 -15.14
N PHE A 141 -7.41 8.94 -15.52
CA PHE A 141 -8.30 9.99 -15.01
C PHE A 141 -9.27 9.42 -13.98
N GLU A 142 -9.78 10.29 -13.12
CA GLU A 142 -10.91 9.92 -12.26
C GLU A 142 -12.16 9.59 -13.11
N PRO A 143 -13.04 8.68 -12.64
CA PRO A 143 -14.18 8.22 -13.42
C PRO A 143 -15.06 9.38 -13.92
N GLY A 144 -15.37 9.35 -15.22
CA GLY A 144 -16.21 10.38 -15.86
C GLY A 144 -15.50 11.71 -16.10
N SER A 145 -14.19 11.80 -15.86
CA SER A 145 -13.40 13.00 -16.11
C SER A 145 -12.40 12.82 -17.25
N THR A 146 -12.17 13.88 -18.02
CA THR A 146 -11.10 13.99 -19.01
C THR A 146 -9.98 14.94 -18.59
N THR A 147 -10.12 15.57 -17.41
CA THR A 147 -9.20 16.61 -16.92
C THR A 147 -8.65 16.30 -15.52
N ASN A 148 -9.41 15.59 -14.69
CA ASN A 148 -9.00 15.24 -13.33
C ASN A 148 -8.21 13.93 -13.32
N ARG A 149 -6.90 14.02 -13.07
CA ARG A 149 -6.01 12.85 -13.02
C ARG A 149 -6.19 12.09 -11.71
N ALA A 150 -6.14 10.76 -11.78
CA ALA A 150 -6.16 9.91 -10.60
C ALA A 150 -4.80 9.95 -9.90
N VAL A 151 -4.56 11.01 -9.11
CA VAL A 151 -3.30 11.28 -8.38
C VAL A 151 -3.47 11.31 -6.86
N SER A 152 -4.68 11.05 -6.38
CA SER A 152 -5.03 11.00 -4.95
C SER A 152 -5.60 9.63 -4.57
N ASN A 153 -5.98 9.47 -3.30
CA ASN A 153 -6.66 8.28 -2.79
C ASN A 153 -8.19 8.35 -2.97
N ALA A 154 -8.71 9.08 -3.97
CA ALA A 154 -10.15 9.22 -4.20
C ALA A 154 -10.89 7.87 -4.37
N ALA A 155 -10.18 6.85 -4.88
CA ALA A 155 -10.70 5.49 -5.03
C ALA A 155 -11.15 4.82 -3.73
N TYR A 156 -10.64 5.27 -2.57
CA TYR A 156 -10.99 4.71 -1.26
C TYR A 156 -12.41 5.07 -0.83
N SER A 157 -13.05 6.03 -1.51
CA SER A 157 -14.47 6.28 -1.29
C SER A 157 -15.29 5.09 -1.76
N TYR A 158 -16.20 4.60 -0.90
CA TYR A 158 -17.20 3.60 -1.27
C TYR A 158 -18.10 4.05 -2.43
N ASP A 159 -18.25 5.36 -2.62
CA ASP A 159 -19.05 5.94 -3.70
C ASP A 159 -18.24 6.16 -5.00
N HIS A 160 -16.96 5.80 -5.01
CA HIS A 160 -16.13 5.90 -6.22
C HIS A 160 -16.66 4.96 -7.32
N ALA A 161 -16.96 5.52 -8.50
CA ALA A 161 -17.58 4.78 -9.62
C ALA A 161 -16.66 3.71 -10.24
N GLY A 162 -15.36 3.78 -9.94
CA GLY A 162 -14.35 2.83 -10.35
C GLY A 162 -13.69 3.12 -11.69
N TYR A 163 -12.42 2.74 -11.80
CA TYR A 163 -11.62 2.91 -13.00
C TYR A 163 -12.01 1.90 -14.08
N ASP A 164 -11.83 2.27 -15.35
CA ASP A 164 -12.25 1.47 -16.52
C ASP A 164 -11.13 1.04 -17.46
N TRP A 165 -9.88 1.27 -17.08
CA TRP A 165 -8.75 0.67 -17.79
C TRP A 165 -8.44 -0.74 -17.28
N THR A 166 -7.81 -1.55 -18.13
CA THR A 166 -7.57 -2.97 -17.89
C THR A 166 -6.51 -3.21 -16.82
N THR A 167 -6.80 -4.10 -15.89
CA THR A 167 -5.89 -4.53 -14.82
C THR A 167 -4.99 -5.71 -15.24
N TYR A 168 -3.91 -5.93 -14.50
CA TYR A 168 -2.98 -7.03 -14.70
C TYR A 168 -3.65 -8.39 -14.42
N PRO A 169 -4.47 -8.57 -13.38
CA PRO A 169 -5.31 -9.77 -13.23
C PRO A 169 -6.20 -10.07 -14.44
N GLU A 170 -6.84 -9.05 -15.05
CA GLU A 170 -7.61 -9.26 -16.28
C GLU A 170 -6.72 -9.71 -17.45
N ARG A 171 -5.50 -9.18 -17.56
CA ARG A 171 -4.54 -9.64 -18.58
C ARG A 171 -4.09 -11.08 -18.34
N LEU A 172 -3.81 -11.46 -17.09
CA LEU A 172 -3.46 -12.83 -16.73
C LEU A 172 -4.62 -13.79 -16.99
N GLU A 173 -5.84 -13.38 -16.68
CA GLU A 173 -7.06 -14.12 -16.96
C GLU A 173 -7.21 -14.39 -18.47
N ALA A 174 -7.08 -13.34 -19.30
CA ALA A 174 -7.17 -13.46 -20.75
C ALA A 174 -6.04 -14.33 -21.35
N ALA A 175 -4.85 -14.34 -20.73
CA ALA A 175 -3.72 -15.17 -21.14
C ALA A 175 -3.80 -16.62 -20.62
N GLY A 176 -4.80 -16.97 -19.81
CA GLY A 176 -4.90 -18.30 -19.18
C GLY A 176 -3.80 -18.59 -18.17
N VAL A 177 -3.13 -17.56 -17.64
CA VAL A 177 -2.10 -17.71 -16.60
C VAL A 177 -2.80 -17.87 -15.26
N PRO A 178 -2.54 -18.92 -14.46
CA PRO A 178 -3.17 -19.08 -13.15
C PRO A 178 -2.65 -17.99 -12.20
N TRP A 179 -3.58 -17.32 -11.50
CA TRP A 179 -3.27 -16.24 -10.55
C TRP A 179 -4.23 -16.22 -9.36
N GLN A 180 -3.82 -15.64 -8.23
CA GLN A 180 -4.71 -15.42 -7.08
C GLN A 180 -4.21 -14.31 -6.16
N ILE A 181 -5.15 -13.57 -5.57
CA ILE A 181 -4.94 -12.61 -4.49
C ILE A 181 -5.42 -13.26 -3.18
N TYR A 182 -4.52 -13.34 -2.21
CA TYR A 182 -4.78 -13.83 -0.86
C TYR A 182 -4.93 -12.63 0.07
N GLN A 183 -6.06 -12.55 0.78
CA GLN A 183 -6.39 -11.45 1.69
C GLN A 183 -7.43 -11.89 2.73
N GLU A 184 -7.57 -11.12 3.80
CA GLU A 184 -8.58 -11.27 4.84
C GLU A 184 -9.63 -10.15 4.75
N TRP A 185 -10.64 -10.19 5.63
CA TRP A 185 -11.67 -9.15 5.72
C TRP A 185 -11.06 -7.76 5.80
N ASP A 186 -10.12 -7.59 6.73
CA ASP A 186 -9.21 -6.45 6.74
C ASP A 186 -8.08 -6.69 5.73
N ASN A 187 -7.97 -5.77 4.79
CA ASN A 187 -6.89 -5.73 3.82
C ASN A 187 -6.26 -4.33 3.74
N PHE A 188 -6.56 -3.44 4.69
CA PHE A 188 -6.01 -2.09 4.80
C PHE A 188 -6.07 -1.23 3.52
N THR A 189 -7.07 -1.42 2.65
CA THR A 189 -7.20 -0.77 1.32
C THR A 189 -6.14 -1.21 0.28
N ASP A 190 -5.43 -2.32 0.54
CA ASP A 190 -4.26 -2.77 -0.22
C ASP A 190 -4.57 -3.48 -1.52
N ASN A 191 -5.79 -3.99 -1.64
CA ASN A 191 -6.27 -4.62 -2.87
C ASN A 191 -6.96 -3.61 -3.82
N ALA A 192 -6.17 -2.79 -4.51
CA ALA A 192 -6.71 -1.75 -5.40
C ALA A 192 -7.50 -2.27 -6.61
N VAL A 193 -7.46 -3.58 -6.92
CA VAL A 193 -8.24 -4.16 -8.02
C VAL A 193 -9.75 -3.99 -7.79
N GLU A 194 -10.20 -3.97 -6.53
CA GLU A 194 -11.61 -3.74 -6.17
C GLU A 194 -12.10 -2.34 -6.54
N TYR A 195 -11.19 -1.41 -6.85
CA TYR A 195 -11.53 -0.07 -7.32
C TYR A 195 -11.83 0.01 -8.83
N PHE A 196 -11.76 -1.11 -9.54
CA PHE A 196 -12.04 -1.17 -10.98
C PHE A 196 -13.44 -1.66 -11.28
N LYS A 197 -14.05 -1.14 -12.36
CA LYS A 197 -15.44 -1.42 -12.74
C LYS A 197 -15.78 -2.92 -12.84
N PRO A 198 -14.95 -3.82 -13.40
CA PRO A 198 -15.27 -5.24 -13.48
C PRO A 198 -15.51 -5.86 -12.10
N PHE A 199 -14.65 -5.56 -11.12
CA PHE A 199 -14.74 -6.07 -9.76
C PHE A 199 -15.88 -5.41 -8.98
N LYS A 200 -16.07 -4.09 -9.12
CA LYS A 200 -17.23 -3.40 -8.54
C LYS A 200 -18.56 -3.99 -9.02
N LYS A 201 -18.69 -4.31 -10.31
CA LYS A 201 -19.90 -4.95 -10.86
C LYS A 201 -20.18 -6.32 -10.21
N VAL A 202 -19.14 -7.13 -10.01
CA VAL A 202 -19.26 -8.42 -9.29
C VAL A 202 -19.70 -8.19 -7.85
N GLY A 203 -19.05 -7.25 -7.14
CA GLY A 203 -19.43 -6.85 -5.78
C GLY A 203 -20.88 -6.42 -5.66
N THR A 204 -21.36 -5.52 -6.54
CA THR A 204 -22.75 -5.07 -6.58
C THR A 204 -23.74 -6.23 -6.75
N LYS A 205 -23.43 -7.22 -7.60
CA LYS A 205 -24.29 -8.40 -7.78
C LYS A 205 -24.36 -9.28 -6.53
N ILE A 206 -23.24 -9.45 -5.83
CA ILE A 206 -23.21 -10.20 -4.56
C ILE A 206 -24.07 -9.48 -3.52
N LEU A 207 -23.83 -8.18 -3.33
CA LEU A 207 -24.48 -7.37 -2.29
C LEU A 207 -25.98 -7.19 -2.51
N ALA A 208 -26.50 -7.40 -3.73
CA ALA A 208 -27.94 -7.41 -3.98
C ALA A 208 -28.70 -8.51 -3.21
N SER A 209 -28.00 -9.51 -2.67
CA SER A 209 -28.60 -10.55 -1.82
C SER A 209 -28.46 -10.26 -0.31
N VAL A 210 -27.78 -9.19 0.06
CA VAL A 210 -27.60 -8.77 1.46
C VAL A 210 -28.71 -7.79 1.82
N GLU A 211 -29.43 -8.06 2.92
CA GLU A 211 -30.58 -7.25 3.35
C GLU A 211 -30.14 -5.84 3.73
N GLN A 212 -29.02 -5.73 4.44
CA GLN A 212 -28.38 -4.45 4.72
C GLN A 212 -27.71 -3.91 3.46
N LYS A 213 -27.93 -2.64 3.16
CA LYS A 213 -27.35 -2.00 1.98
C LYS A 213 -25.91 -1.59 2.23
N PHE A 214 -25.00 -2.15 1.44
CA PHE A 214 -23.61 -1.76 1.34
C PHE A 214 -23.32 -1.32 -0.11
N ARG A 215 -22.47 -0.31 -0.27
CA ARG A 215 -22.06 0.26 -1.56
C ARG A 215 -20.98 -0.60 -2.22
N THR A 216 -20.10 -1.20 -1.42
CA THR A 216 -18.96 -2.02 -1.88
C THR A 216 -18.75 -3.24 -1.01
N THR A 217 -18.00 -4.22 -1.51
CA THR A 217 -17.57 -5.41 -0.75
C THR A 217 -16.63 -5.02 0.39
N GLU A 218 -15.81 -4.00 0.20
CA GLU A 218 -14.96 -3.41 1.23
C GLU A 218 -15.81 -2.89 2.40
N GLU A 219 -16.83 -2.07 2.12
CA GLU A 219 -17.75 -1.58 3.16
C GLU A 219 -18.45 -2.73 3.90
N PHE A 220 -18.82 -3.79 3.18
CA PHE A 220 -19.41 -4.98 3.79
C PHE A 220 -18.46 -5.62 4.81
N TYR A 221 -17.18 -5.85 4.46
CA TYR A 221 -16.21 -6.49 5.36
C TYR A 221 -15.80 -5.58 6.52
N ASP A 222 -15.66 -4.28 6.29
CA ASP A 222 -15.42 -3.28 7.35
C ASP A 222 -16.53 -3.28 8.41
N GLU A 223 -17.78 -3.35 7.96
CA GLU A 223 -18.93 -3.43 8.86
C GLU A 223 -19.02 -4.80 9.53
N LEU A 224 -18.69 -5.89 8.82
CA LEU A 224 -18.68 -7.25 9.37
C LEU A 224 -17.76 -7.38 10.59
N LEU A 225 -16.59 -6.73 10.56
CA LEU A 225 -15.64 -6.70 11.69
C LEU A 225 -16.25 -6.09 12.96
N LYS A 226 -17.29 -5.25 12.85
CA LYS A 226 -17.93 -4.56 13.99
C LYS A 226 -19.14 -5.31 14.56
N LYS A 227 -19.55 -6.43 13.94
CA LYS A 227 -20.76 -7.19 14.30
C LYS A 227 -20.51 -8.31 15.30
N THR A 228 -21.56 -8.78 15.98
CA THR A 228 -21.50 -10.00 16.82
C THR A 228 -21.33 -11.25 15.95
N PRO A 229 -20.89 -12.39 16.52
CA PRO A 229 -20.77 -13.64 15.76
C PRO A 229 -22.06 -14.07 15.04
N GLU A 230 -23.22 -13.87 15.66
CA GLU A 230 -24.54 -14.23 15.09
C GLU A 230 -24.90 -13.33 13.90
N GLU A 231 -24.71 -12.01 14.06
CA GLU A 231 -24.91 -11.03 12.99
C GLU A 231 -23.95 -11.27 11.82
N ARG A 232 -22.68 -11.59 12.11
CA ARG A 232 -21.67 -11.95 11.10
C ARG A 232 -22.10 -13.18 10.32
N ALA A 233 -22.50 -14.25 11.01
CA ALA A 233 -22.95 -15.48 10.36
C ALA A 233 -24.16 -15.23 9.44
N LYS A 234 -25.12 -14.40 9.89
CA LYS A 234 -26.28 -14.00 9.07
C LYS A 234 -25.85 -13.24 7.81
N LEU A 235 -25.03 -12.19 7.96
CA LEU A 235 -24.56 -11.37 6.84
C LEU A 235 -23.70 -12.17 5.86
N GLN A 236 -22.82 -13.03 6.36
CA GLN A 236 -21.98 -13.90 5.54
C GLN A 236 -22.83 -14.90 4.75
N ALA A 237 -23.86 -15.50 5.36
CA ALA A 237 -24.77 -16.40 4.64
C ALA A 237 -25.52 -15.69 3.49
N GLN A 238 -25.92 -14.42 3.68
CA GLN A 238 -26.53 -13.61 2.64
C GLN A 238 -25.54 -13.26 1.51
N PHE A 239 -24.30 -12.93 1.89
CA PHE A 239 -23.21 -12.67 0.95
C PHE A 239 -22.90 -13.91 0.11
N ASP A 240 -22.79 -15.08 0.75
CA ASP A 240 -22.55 -16.36 0.09
C ASP A 240 -23.70 -16.75 -0.85
N ALA A 241 -24.94 -16.46 -0.47
CA ALA A 241 -26.10 -16.60 -1.36
C ALA A 241 -26.02 -15.67 -2.59
N GLY A 242 -25.44 -14.48 -2.43
CA GLY A 242 -25.11 -13.57 -3.54
C GLY A 242 -24.03 -14.15 -4.46
N VAL A 243 -22.92 -14.64 -3.90
CA VAL A 243 -21.87 -15.35 -4.64
C VAL A 243 -22.45 -16.57 -5.38
N ALA A 244 -23.42 -17.26 -4.78
CA ALA A 244 -24.10 -18.41 -5.37
C ALA A 244 -24.90 -18.08 -6.64
N LYS A 245 -25.32 -16.82 -6.83
CA LYS A 245 -26.06 -16.35 -8.01
C LYS A 245 -25.16 -15.86 -9.16
N LEU A 246 -23.86 -15.69 -8.92
CA LEU A 246 -22.91 -15.26 -9.95
C LEU A 246 -22.79 -16.31 -11.06
N THR A 247 -22.56 -15.83 -12.29
CA THR A 247 -22.17 -16.71 -13.40
C THR A 247 -20.83 -17.43 -13.07
N PRO A 248 -20.51 -18.55 -13.75
CA PRO A 248 -19.24 -19.24 -13.52
C PRO A 248 -18.01 -18.33 -13.66
N ALA A 249 -17.99 -17.46 -14.67
CA ALA A 249 -16.90 -16.51 -14.91
C ALA A 249 -16.78 -15.46 -13.80
N GLU A 250 -17.89 -14.85 -13.37
CA GLU A 250 -17.89 -13.86 -12.29
C GLU A 250 -17.47 -14.46 -10.95
N ARG A 251 -17.92 -15.68 -10.66
CA ARG A 251 -17.53 -16.41 -9.45
C ARG A 251 -16.06 -16.77 -9.46
N HIS A 252 -15.52 -17.15 -10.63
CA HIS A 252 -14.10 -17.40 -10.79
C HIS A 252 -13.28 -16.12 -10.50
N LEU A 253 -13.69 -15.00 -11.08
CA LEU A 253 -13.07 -13.70 -10.85
C LEU A 253 -13.14 -13.27 -9.38
N PHE A 254 -14.33 -13.40 -8.75
CA PHE A 254 -14.53 -13.12 -7.32
C PHE A 254 -13.56 -13.94 -6.46
N LYS A 255 -13.52 -15.27 -6.65
CA LYS A 255 -12.67 -16.15 -5.86
C LYS A 255 -11.18 -15.81 -5.94
N LYS A 256 -10.72 -15.33 -7.10
CA LYS A 256 -9.30 -15.02 -7.33
C LYS A 256 -8.91 -13.63 -6.87
N ALA A 257 -9.76 -12.62 -7.04
CA ALA A 257 -9.41 -11.23 -6.77
C ALA A 257 -10.01 -10.63 -5.50
N MET A 258 -11.19 -11.08 -5.08
CA MET A 258 -12.03 -10.38 -4.11
C MET A 258 -12.39 -11.21 -2.88
N TYR A 259 -12.17 -12.53 -2.92
CA TYR A 259 -12.47 -13.38 -1.78
C TYR A 259 -11.56 -13.01 -0.60
N ARG A 260 -12.20 -12.62 0.50
CA ARG A 260 -11.57 -12.28 1.76
C ARG A 260 -11.88 -13.38 2.79
N SER A 261 -10.84 -14.04 3.32
CA SER A 261 -11.03 -15.03 4.39
C SER A 261 -11.19 -14.37 5.76
N GLU A 262 -11.60 -15.16 6.76
CA GLU A 262 -11.71 -14.69 8.14
C GLU A 262 -10.38 -14.16 8.68
N PRO A 263 -10.41 -13.27 9.70
CA PRO A 263 -9.20 -12.76 10.32
C PRO A 263 -8.27 -13.88 10.84
N GLU A 264 -6.97 -13.66 10.72
CA GLU A 264 -5.91 -14.57 11.20
C GLU A 264 -5.85 -15.94 10.50
N THR A 265 -6.39 -16.04 9.29
CA THR A 265 -6.39 -17.26 8.47
C THR A 265 -5.45 -17.20 7.26
N LEU A 266 -4.96 -16.02 6.89
CA LEU A 266 -4.21 -15.75 5.66
C LEU A 266 -2.98 -16.62 5.51
N VAL A 267 -2.10 -16.58 6.52
CA VAL A 267 -0.84 -17.33 6.54
C VAL A 267 -1.10 -18.83 6.52
N THR A 268 -2.09 -19.29 7.30
CA THR A 268 -2.50 -20.71 7.33
C THR A 268 -2.99 -21.18 5.96
N ARG A 269 -3.83 -20.37 5.29
CA ARG A 269 -4.38 -20.68 3.97
C ARG A 269 -3.28 -20.73 2.90
N LEU A 270 -2.38 -19.75 2.92
CA LEU A 270 -1.23 -19.71 2.02
C LEU A 270 -0.31 -20.92 2.23
N LYS A 271 0.01 -21.26 3.49
CA LYS A 271 0.82 -22.43 3.85
C LYS A 271 0.19 -23.73 3.35
N ALA A 272 -1.12 -23.88 3.51
CA ALA A 272 -1.85 -25.05 3.04
C ALA A 272 -1.75 -25.20 1.51
N ASP A 273 -1.87 -24.10 0.75
CA ASP A 273 -1.72 -24.14 -0.72
C ASP A 273 -0.28 -24.40 -1.17
N ILE A 274 0.73 -23.91 -0.44
CA ILE A 274 2.14 -24.27 -0.67
C ILE A 274 2.35 -25.77 -0.47
N GLN A 275 1.91 -26.31 0.67
CA GLN A 275 2.07 -27.73 1.02
C GLN A 275 1.34 -28.65 0.04
N ALA A 276 0.15 -28.24 -0.40
CA ALA A 276 -0.64 -28.97 -1.38
C ALA A 276 -0.18 -28.76 -2.84
N ARG A 277 0.84 -27.92 -3.08
CA ARG A 277 1.31 -27.53 -4.42
C ARG A 277 0.20 -26.96 -5.31
N ARG A 278 -0.67 -26.14 -4.72
CA ARG A 278 -1.80 -25.49 -5.39
C ARG A 278 -1.60 -24.00 -5.66
N LEU A 279 -0.44 -23.44 -5.29
CA LEU A 279 -0.16 -22.04 -5.58
C LEU A 279 -0.22 -21.77 -7.10
N PRO A 280 -0.95 -20.74 -7.52
CA PRO A 280 -0.93 -20.32 -8.91
C PRO A 280 0.42 -19.71 -9.29
N ALA A 281 0.68 -19.60 -10.60
CA ALA A 281 1.92 -19.04 -11.14
C ALA A 281 2.16 -17.60 -10.68
N VAL A 282 1.09 -16.82 -10.47
CA VAL A 282 1.15 -15.48 -9.89
C VAL A 282 0.31 -15.43 -8.62
N SER A 283 0.95 -15.23 -7.48
CA SER A 283 0.28 -15.12 -6.18
C SER A 283 0.58 -13.77 -5.55
N TRP A 284 -0.46 -13.04 -5.16
CA TRP A 284 -0.33 -11.82 -4.36
C TRP A 284 -0.81 -12.07 -2.95
N LEU A 285 -0.09 -11.51 -1.99
CA LEU A 285 -0.45 -11.51 -0.59
C LEU A 285 -0.79 -10.08 -0.18
N VAL A 286 -1.99 -9.88 0.33
CA VAL A 286 -2.46 -8.60 0.84
C VAL A 286 -2.64 -8.77 2.36
N PRO A 287 -1.67 -8.33 3.16
CA PRO A 287 -1.71 -8.50 4.62
C PRO A 287 -2.80 -7.64 5.26
N SER A 288 -3.25 -8.07 6.44
CA SER A 288 -4.10 -7.24 7.30
C SER A 288 -3.29 -6.08 7.91
N ALA A 289 -3.95 -5.11 8.56
CA ALA A 289 -3.23 -4.09 9.32
C ALA A 289 -2.36 -4.71 10.43
N LYS A 290 -2.89 -5.75 11.11
CA LYS A 290 -2.19 -6.50 12.17
C LYS A 290 -0.94 -7.21 11.67
N ASP A 291 -0.92 -7.64 10.41
CA ASP A 291 0.27 -8.27 9.81
C ASP A 291 1.26 -7.24 9.23
N SER A 292 0.85 -5.98 9.12
CA SER A 292 1.61 -4.90 8.48
C SER A 292 2.33 -3.98 9.47
N GLU A 293 1.81 -3.83 10.69
CA GLU A 293 2.26 -2.89 11.73
C GLU A 293 2.20 -3.52 13.14
#